data_AF-A0A179I354-F1
#
_entry.id   AF-A0A179I354-F1
#
_cell.length_a   1.000
_cell.length_b   1.000
_cell.length_c   1.000
_cell.angle_alpha   90.00
_cell.angle_beta   90.00
_cell.angle_gamma   90.00
#
_symmetry.space_group_name_H-M   'P 1'
#
loop_
_entity.id
_entity.type
_entity.pdbx_description
1 polymer ?
#
loop_
_entity_poly.entity_id
_entity_poly.type
_entity_poly.pdbx_seq_one_letter_code
_entity_poly.pdbx_strand_id
1 'polypeptide(L)'
;MDYVEQRMTQEAAKGPASDSLFTPLNVILVSAVVYVVYTLFRAPAKHEIPKPPPPVDMLTKDLDGPLDPLKDLDAEQIEAVQGWEARFTEKYEVVGRLVSAADFEAQK
;
A
#
# COMPACT_ATOMS: atom_id res chain seq x y z
N MET A 1 -5.15 -63.11 -20.63
CA MET A 1 -5.12 -61.82 -21.33
C MET A 1 -6.15 -60.84 -20.75
N ASP A 2 -7.19 -61.36 -20.10
CA ASP A 2 -8.31 -60.63 -19.49
C ASP A 2 -7.89 -59.56 -18.47
N TYR A 3 -6.80 -59.76 -17.73
CA TYR A 3 -6.34 -58.81 -16.71
C TYR A 3 -5.95 -57.44 -17.31
N VAL A 4 -5.38 -57.45 -18.52
CA VAL A 4 -4.98 -56.24 -19.24
C VAL A 4 -6.21 -55.55 -19.82
N GLU A 5 -7.12 -56.30 -20.41
CA GLU A 5 -8.41 -55.77 -20.90
C GLU A 5 -9.23 -55.16 -19.76
N GLN A 6 -9.24 -55.77 -18.58
CA GLN A 6 -9.95 -55.29 -17.41
C GLN A 6 -9.33 -54.02 -16.81
N ARG A 7 -8.01 -53.82 -16.97
CA ARG A 7 -7.32 -52.57 -16.59
C ARG A 7 -7.54 -51.47 -17.62
N MET A 8 -7.47 -51.78 -18.90
CA MET A 8 -7.71 -50.83 -20.00
C MET A 8 -9.17 -50.36 -20.02
N THR A 9 -10.13 -51.25 -19.75
CA THR A 9 -11.55 -50.87 -19.60
C THR A 9 -11.80 -50.07 -18.33
N GLN A 10 -11.09 -50.33 -17.22
CA GLN A 10 -11.14 -49.47 -16.02
C GLN A 10 -10.51 -48.09 -16.24
N GLU A 11 -9.42 -48.00 -17.01
CA GLU A 11 -8.78 -46.73 -17.36
C GLU A 11 -9.62 -45.92 -18.36
N ALA A 12 -10.35 -46.58 -19.26
CA ALA A 12 -11.33 -45.94 -20.15
C ALA A 12 -12.66 -45.58 -19.45
N ALA A 13 -13.10 -46.38 -18.47
CA ALA A 13 -14.27 -46.09 -17.64
C ALA A 13 -14.00 -45.01 -16.59
N LYS A 14 -12.72 -44.74 -16.29
CA LYS A 14 -12.26 -43.52 -15.61
C LYS A 14 -12.39 -42.36 -16.59
N GLY A 15 -13.63 -42.03 -16.93
CA GLY A 15 -13.98 -40.88 -17.75
C GLY A 15 -13.41 -39.59 -17.13
N PRO A 16 -13.29 -38.50 -17.91
CA PRO A 16 -12.80 -37.24 -17.39
C PRO A 16 -13.60 -36.91 -16.14
N ALA A 17 -12.92 -36.56 -15.06
CA ALA A 17 -13.49 -36.35 -13.72
C ALA A 17 -14.53 -35.22 -13.73
N SER A 18 -15.69 -35.49 -14.31
CA SER A 18 -16.78 -34.55 -14.55
C SER A 18 -17.53 -34.30 -13.26
N ASP A 19 -17.46 -35.26 -12.32
CA ASP A 19 -17.93 -35.13 -10.95
C ASP A 19 -17.01 -34.28 -10.06
N SER A 20 -15.81 -33.92 -10.53
CA SER A 20 -14.86 -33.14 -9.73
C SER A 20 -15.40 -31.74 -9.43
N LEU A 21 -16.15 -31.14 -10.36
CA LEU A 21 -16.62 -29.76 -10.24
C LEU A 21 -17.54 -29.51 -9.03
N PHE A 22 -18.32 -30.51 -8.59
CA PHE A 22 -19.26 -30.39 -7.46
C PHE A 22 -18.87 -31.23 -6.25
N THR A 23 -17.59 -31.59 -6.12
CA THR A 23 -17.10 -32.20 -4.88
C THR A 23 -17.15 -31.19 -3.73
N PRO A 24 -17.44 -31.62 -2.47
CA PRO A 24 -17.42 -30.73 -1.30
C PRO A 24 -16.10 -29.96 -1.15
N LEU A 25 -14.99 -30.60 -1.52
CA LEU A 25 -13.67 -29.99 -1.52
C LEU A 25 -13.57 -28.82 -2.52
N ASN A 26 -14.04 -28.99 -3.75
CA ASN A 26 -13.97 -27.94 -4.76
C ASN A 26 -14.90 -26.76 -4.42
N VAL A 27 -16.03 -26.99 -3.74
CA VAL A 27 -16.89 -25.91 -3.23
C VAL A 27 -16.14 -25.07 -2.18
N ILE A 28 -15.42 -25.71 -1.25
CA ILE A 28 -14.58 -25.02 -0.26
C ILE A 28 -13.46 -24.24 -0.95
N LEU A 29 -12.77 -24.84 -1.93
CA LEU A 29 -11.70 -24.19 -2.68
C LEU A 29 -12.20 -22.98 -3.48
N VAL A 30 -13.33 -23.09 -4.18
CA VAL A 30 -13.94 -21.97 -4.91
C VAL A 30 -14.37 -20.87 -3.94
N SER A 31 -14.95 -21.22 -2.78
CA SER A 31 -15.31 -20.23 -1.76
C SER A 31 -14.09 -19.49 -1.21
N ALA A 32 -12.96 -20.19 -1.02
CA ALA A 32 -11.70 -19.58 -0.57
C ALA A 32 -11.13 -18.63 -1.63
N VAL A 33 -11.18 -19.02 -2.90
CA VAL A 33 -10.77 -18.15 -4.03
C VAL A 33 -11.65 -16.91 -4.10
N VAL A 34 -12.98 -17.06 -4.03
CA VAL A 34 -13.93 -15.94 -4.00
C VAL A 34 -13.69 -15.04 -2.79
N TYR A 35 -13.42 -15.60 -1.61
CA TYR A 35 -13.11 -14.84 -0.41
C TYR A 35 -11.81 -14.04 -0.57
N VAL A 36 -10.73 -14.64 -1.08
CA VAL A 36 -9.47 -13.92 -1.34
C VAL A 36 -9.71 -12.78 -2.31
N VAL A 37 -10.41 -13.03 -3.42
CA VAL A 37 -10.79 -11.99 -4.39
C VAL A 37 -11.62 -10.88 -3.73
N TYR A 38 -12.61 -11.23 -2.93
CA TYR A 38 -13.41 -10.27 -2.17
C TYR A 38 -12.57 -9.44 -1.21
N THR A 39 -11.62 -10.06 -0.50
CA THR A 39 -10.71 -9.34 0.42
C THR A 39 -9.70 -8.46 -0.33
N LEU A 40 -9.35 -8.78 -1.58
CA LEU A 40 -8.49 -7.94 -2.42
C LEU A 40 -9.23 -6.71 -2.97
N PHE A 41 -10.50 -6.85 -3.37
CA PHE A 41 -11.31 -5.74 -3.88
C PHE A 41 -11.84 -4.80 -2.79
N ARG A 42 -11.86 -5.25 -1.53
CA ARG A 42 -12.24 -4.42 -0.40
C ARG A 42 -11.03 -3.65 0.11
N ALA A 43 -10.87 -2.43 -0.39
CA ALA A 43 -9.87 -1.51 0.12
C ALA A 43 -9.97 -1.40 1.66
N PRO A 44 -8.86 -1.55 2.41
CA PRO A 44 -8.90 -1.32 3.85
C PRO A 44 -9.38 0.11 4.08
N ALA A 45 -10.34 0.29 4.98
CA ALA A 45 -10.74 1.62 5.42
C ALA A 45 -9.45 2.37 5.80
N LYS A 46 -9.21 3.54 5.18
CA LYS A 46 -8.05 4.37 5.51
C LYS A 46 -8.02 4.46 7.03
N HIS A 47 -6.95 3.95 7.63
CA HIS A 47 -6.76 4.04 9.07
C HIS A 47 -6.55 5.53 9.35
N GLU A 48 -7.65 6.22 9.67
CA GLU A 48 -7.62 7.59 10.16
C GLU A 48 -6.97 7.51 11.54
N ILE A 49 -5.65 7.65 11.54
CA ILE A 49 -4.90 7.90 12.77
C ILE A 49 -5.60 9.11 13.40
N PRO A 50 -6.23 8.98 14.58
CA PRO A 50 -6.71 10.15 15.30
C PRO A 50 -5.49 11.03 15.49
N LYS A 51 -5.42 12.12 14.72
CA LYS A 51 -4.28 13.02 14.74
C LYS A 51 -4.23 13.58 16.15
N PRO A 52 -3.25 13.18 16.99
CA PRO A 52 -3.15 13.77 18.31
C PRO A 52 -3.01 15.28 18.10
N PRO A 53 -3.58 16.11 19.00
CA PRO A 53 -3.30 17.53 18.95
C PRO A 53 -1.78 17.69 18.87
N PRO A 54 -1.27 18.46 17.87
CA PRO A 54 0.17 18.62 17.72
C PRO A 54 0.73 19.09 19.08
N PRO A 55 1.84 18.51 19.57
CA PRO A 55 2.48 19.01 20.77
C PRO A 55 2.73 20.50 20.56
N VAL A 56 2.20 21.35 21.44
CA VAL A 56 2.36 22.81 21.37
C VAL A 56 3.84 23.23 21.41
N ASP A 57 4.73 22.33 21.83
CA ASP A 57 6.19 22.50 21.81
C ASP A 57 6.87 22.11 20.48
N MET A 58 6.17 21.49 19.52
CA MET A 58 6.74 21.14 18.20
C MET A 58 6.74 22.30 17.20
N LEU A 59 6.07 23.40 17.53
CA LEU A 59 6.12 24.63 16.74
C LEU A 59 7.12 25.56 17.41
N THR A 60 8.19 25.89 16.70
CA THR A 60 9.08 27.00 17.07
C THR A 60 8.21 28.22 17.37
N LYS A 61 8.50 28.87 18.51
CA LYS A 61 7.68 29.95 19.08
C LYS A 61 7.35 31.08 18.09
N ASP A 62 8.13 31.23 17.03
CA ASP A 62 7.98 32.27 16.01
C ASP A 62 7.83 31.62 14.62
N LEU A 63 6.59 31.44 14.15
CA LEU A 63 6.30 30.97 12.79
C LEU A 63 6.55 32.03 11.70
N ASP A 64 6.68 33.30 12.12
CA ASP A 64 6.95 34.45 11.24
C ASP A 64 8.45 34.78 11.11
N GLY A 65 9.32 33.93 11.68
CA GLY A 65 10.77 34.11 11.63
C GLY A 65 11.35 33.94 10.21
N PRO A 66 12.62 34.34 9.99
CA PRO A 66 13.29 34.12 8.71
C PRO A 66 13.41 32.61 8.43
N LEU A 67 13.14 32.22 7.18
CA LEU A 67 13.31 30.84 6.73
C LEU A 67 14.80 30.45 6.81
N ASP A 68 15.05 29.21 7.23
CA ASP A 68 16.40 28.64 7.26
C ASP A 68 16.94 28.53 5.82
N PRO A 69 18.09 29.16 5.50
CA PRO A 69 18.68 29.10 4.17
C PRO A 69 19.36 27.76 3.85
N LEU A 70 19.49 26.82 4.81
CA LEU A 70 20.08 25.49 4.61
C LEU A 70 21.52 25.49 4.04
N LYS A 71 22.26 26.58 4.23
CA LYS A 71 23.60 26.80 3.60
C LYS A 71 24.75 26.19 4.39
N ASP A 72 24.50 25.82 5.63
CA ASP A 72 25.44 25.23 6.57
C ASP A 72 25.36 23.71 6.60
N LEU A 73 24.50 23.08 5.79
CA LEU A 73 24.41 21.63 5.69
C LEU A 73 25.58 21.03 4.92
N ASP A 74 26.10 19.93 5.44
CA ASP A 74 27.08 19.09 4.77
C ASP A 74 26.41 18.14 3.75
N ALA A 75 27.25 17.43 2.96
CA ALA A 75 26.76 16.55 1.90
C ALA A 75 25.93 15.36 2.42
N GLU A 76 26.26 14.83 3.61
CA GLU A 76 25.54 13.70 4.21
C GLU A 76 24.16 14.16 4.73
N GLN A 77 24.10 15.35 5.31
CA GLN A 77 22.87 15.97 5.77
C GLN A 77 21.93 16.29 4.61
N ILE A 78 22.47 16.75 3.47
CA ILE A 78 21.67 16.97 2.25
C ILE A 78 21.09 15.65 1.73
N GLU A 79 21.89 14.58 1.68
CA GLU A 79 21.39 13.25 1.26
C GLU A 79 20.28 12.75 2.20
N ALA A 80 20.44 12.95 3.51
CA ALA A 80 19.41 12.61 4.48
C ALA A 80 18.11 13.38 4.19
N VAL A 81 18.18 14.71 4.00
CA VAL A 81 17.01 15.55 3.68
C VAL A 81 16.33 15.12 2.39
N GLN A 82 17.09 14.79 1.34
CA GLN A 82 16.55 14.28 0.08
C GLN A 82 15.87 12.91 0.27
N GLY A 83 16.45 12.04 1.09
CA GLY A 83 15.84 10.76 1.46
C GLY A 83 14.50 10.94 2.18
N TRP A 84 14.40 11.96 3.05
CA TRP A 84 13.13 12.33 3.67
C TRP A 84 12.14 12.90 2.66
N GLU A 85 12.55 13.81 1.77
CA GLU A 85 11.69 14.41 0.74
C GLU A 85 11.01 13.35 -0.13
N ALA A 86 11.75 12.32 -0.54
CA ALA A 86 11.20 11.20 -1.31
C ALA A 86 10.10 10.45 -0.55
N ARG A 87 10.30 10.22 0.76
CA ARG A 87 9.29 9.56 1.62
C ARG A 87 8.05 10.41 1.83
N PHE A 88 8.21 11.73 1.93
CA PHE A 88 7.08 12.64 2.07
C PHE A 88 6.27 12.74 0.78
N THR A 89 6.94 12.84 -0.37
CA THR A 89 6.26 12.95 -1.68
C THR A 89 5.55 11.66 -2.08
N GLU A 90 6.04 10.50 -1.63
CA GLU A 90 5.35 9.22 -1.82
C GLU A 90 4.03 9.15 -1.04
N LYS A 91 4.00 9.72 0.18
CA LYS A 91 2.88 9.58 1.12
C LYS A 91 1.90 10.77 1.12
N TYR A 92 2.35 11.95 0.75
CA TYR A 92 1.61 13.20 0.88
C TYR A 92 1.69 14.02 -0.42
N GLU A 93 0.57 14.67 -0.76
CA GLU A 93 0.49 15.60 -1.88
C GLU A 93 1.08 16.96 -1.52
N VAL A 94 1.75 17.61 -2.47
CA VAL A 94 2.34 18.95 -2.28
C VAL A 94 1.25 20.00 -2.48
N VAL A 95 0.82 20.64 -1.38
CA VAL A 95 -0.28 21.63 -1.38
C VAL A 95 0.15 23.07 -1.68
N GLY A 96 1.46 23.34 -1.75
CA GLY A 96 1.98 24.69 -1.98
C GLY A 96 3.48 24.79 -1.74
N ARG A 97 4.00 26.02 -1.75
CA ARG A 97 5.41 26.33 -1.45
C ARG A 97 5.50 27.12 -0.16
N LEU A 98 6.48 26.78 0.68
CA LEU A 98 6.82 27.57 1.87
C LEU A 98 7.52 28.86 1.44
N VAL A 99 7.00 30.00 1.88
CA VAL A 99 7.56 31.34 1.67
C VAL A 99 7.70 32.02 3.03
N SER A 100 8.68 32.91 3.17
CA SER A 100 8.82 33.68 4.41
C SER A 100 7.70 34.72 4.50
N ALA A 101 7.35 35.15 5.72
CA ALA A 101 6.33 36.18 5.91
C ALA A 101 6.70 37.50 5.19
N ALA A 102 8.00 37.84 5.18
CA ALA A 102 8.51 39.02 4.47
C ALA A 102 8.37 38.90 2.94
N ASP A 103 8.71 37.73 2.37
CA ASP A 103 8.58 37.50 0.92
C ASP A 103 7.12 37.43 0.48
N PHE A 104 6.24 36.89 1.34
CA PHE A 104 4.80 36.83 1.08
C PHE A 104 4.18 38.24 1.04
N GLU A 105 4.48 39.10 2.02
CA GLU A 105 3.98 40.48 2.03
C GLU A 105 4.60 41.33 0.91
N ALA A 106 5.83 41.05 0.49
CA ALA A 106 6.45 41.72 -0.66
C ALA A 106 5.82 41.33 -2.01
N GLN A 107 5.15 40.18 -2.07
CA GLN A 107 4.52 39.65 -3.29
C GLN A 107 3.02 39.95 -3.40
N LYS A 108 2.42 40.50 -2.34
CA LYS A 108 1.01 40.88 -2.22
C LYS A 108 0.75 42.30 -2.74
#